data_AF-A0A0J5FNK7-F1
#
_entry.id   AF-A0A0J5FNK7-F1
#
_cell.length_a   1.000
_cell.length_b   1.000
_cell.length_c   1.000
_cell.angle_alpha   90.00
_cell.angle_beta   90.00
_cell.angle_gamma   90.00
#
_symmetry.space_group_name_H-M   'P 1'
#
loop_
_entity.id
_entity.type
_entity.pdbx_description
1 polymer ?
#
loop_
_entity_poly.entity_id
_entity_poly.type
_entity_poly.pdbx_seq_one_letter_code
_entity_poly.pdbx_strand_id
1 'polypeptide(L)'
;MKINADLQRLESGNKILLFSVDGSAFGGPELYFHNYPTPYTEKELEGDIDSLPIKSIWWQGVEYKPWPVKVEGLEVNSDGRSTSSTLTVANLDGTISAMCLAYQNMAQARVTIRMTFAHYLDARNFPEGNSEADPTQEKIDVYYIDSKTHEDNESVQFALSSPADLQGIQIPTRQIHSLCTWCMRGLYRKSPCGYTGTIIAIVHSHPDATTQPSQLDIAQCDLSQIPWVIVSWPEGDIRTLMPTEGIKPLIGRPFVHGIWDCYAIVRDWYRLERDIDIPDFERSESWWERGENLYMKNYAAAGFVECSGELQVGDVIIMQVQAKEPNHAGVYIGEGLMLHHMYGQLSHRVPYSGYWQERTIITLRHRNPPASAGFLLE
;
A
#
# COMPACT_ATOMS: atom_id res chain seq x y z
N MET A 1 -18.52 1.24 35.47
CA MET A 1 -17.45 0.25 35.21
C MET A 1 -17.67 -0.20 33.78
N LYS A 2 -16.64 -0.32 32.92
CA LYS A 2 -16.92 -0.62 31.50
C LYS A 2 -17.47 -2.04 31.38
N ILE A 3 -18.49 -2.25 30.56
CA ILE A 3 -19.10 -3.57 30.24
C ILE A 3 -18.06 -4.67 29.93
N ASN A 4 -16.91 -4.29 29.37
CA ASN A 4 -15.77 -5.17 29.10
C ASN A 4 -15.15 -5.78 30.36
N ALA A 5 -15.18 -5.09 31.49
CA ALA A 5 -14.67 -5.59 32.77
C ALA A 5 -15.60 -6.66 33.37
N ASP A 6 -16.92 -6.51 33.21
CA ASP A 6 -17.89 -7.52 33.67
C ASP A 6 -17.91 -8.76 32.77
N LEU A 7 -17.67 -8.58 31.46
CA LEU A 7 -17.45 -9.69 30.53
C LEU A 7 -16.23 -10.56 30.89
N GLN A 8 -15.25 -10.02 31.62
CA GLN A 8 -14.04 -10.71 32.05
C GLN A 8 -14.16 -11.35 33.45
N ARG A 9 -15.29 -11.16 34.15
CA ARG A 9 -15.54 -11.79 35.46
C ARG A 9 -16.00 -13.24 35.29
N LEU A 10 -15.63 -14.07 36.27
CA LEU A 10 -16.05 -15.48 36.35
C LEU A 10 -17.58 -15.61 36.48
N GLU A 11 -18.25 -14.63 37.09
CA GLU A 11 -19.70 -14.51 37.16
C GLU A 11 -20.11 -13.17 36.52
N SER A 12 -20.22 -13.13 35.19
CA SER A 12 -20.52 -11.90 34.45
C SER A 12 -21.94 -11.36 34.67
N GLY A 13 -22.79 -12.05 35.45
CA GLY A 13 -24.21 -11.75 35.56
C GLY A 13 -25.01 -12.22 34.34
N ASN A 14 -26.33 -12.03 34.41
CA ASN A 14 -27.28 -12.47 33.37
C ASN A 14 -27.18 -11.57 32.13
N LYS A 15 -26.75 -12.15 31.01
CA LYS A 15 -26.70 -11.47 29.70
C LYS A 15 -28.10 -11.34 29.12
N ILE A 16 -28.42 -10.16 28.64
CA ILE A 16 -29.69 -9.83 28.01
C ILE A 16 -29.41 -9.38 26.57
N LEU A 17 -30.14 -9.97 25.63
CA LEU A 17 -30.14 -9.56 24.23
C LEU A 17 -31.46 -8.86 23.91
N LEU A 18 -31.35 -7.61 23.49
CA LEU A 18 -32.44 -6.76 23.05
C LEU A 18 -32.32 -6.54 21.54
N PHE A 19 -33.42 -6.70 20.83
CA PHE A 19 -33.47 -6.61 19.37
C PHE A 19 -34.34 -5.42 18.97
N SER A 20 -33.83 -4.57 18.08
CA SER A 20 -34.63 -3.54 17.42
C SER A 20 -34.52 -3.68 15.91
N VAL A 21 -35.66 -3.80 15.24
CA VAL A 21 -35.76 -3.91 13.78
C VAL A 21 -36.40 -2.64 13.24
N ASP A 22 -35.63 -1.87 12.48
CA ASP A 22 -36.06 -0.63 11.86
C ASP A 22 -36.39 -0.87 10.37
N GLY A 23 -37.68 -0.79 10.04
CA GLY A 23 -38.22 -0.91 8.69
C GLY A 23 -38.42 0.41 7.94
N SER A 24 -37.92 1.54 8.47
CA SER A 24 -38.19 2.87 7.92
C SER A 24 -37.74 3.05 6.46
N ALA A 25 -36.71 2.30 6.02
CA ALA A 25 -36.22 2.29 4.64
C ALA A 25 -37.29 1.92 3.58
N PHE A 26 -38.29 1.13 3.96
CA PHE A 26 -39.40 0.72 3.10
C PHE A 26 -40.77 1.13 3.67
N GLY A 27 -40.79 2.09 4.59
CA GLY A 27 -42.02 2.59 5.22
C GLY A 27 -42.66 1.61 6.24
N GLY A 28 -41.87 0.67 6.76
CA GLY A 28 -42.29 -0.27 7.80
C GLY A 28 -42.18 0.30 9.23
N PRO A 29 -42.78 -0.40 10.22
CA PRO A 29 -42.70 -0.02 11.62
C PRO A 29 -41.31 -0.29 12.21
N GLU A 30 -41.00 0.38 13.33
CA GLU A 30 -39.87 0.04 14.19
C GLU A 30 -40.35 -0.91 15.29
N LEU A 31 -39.69 -2.05 15.42
CA LEU A 31 -40.08 -3.14 16.32
C LEU A 31 -39.00 -3.36 17.37
N TYR A 32 -39.42 -3.54 18.63
CA TYR A 32 -38.55 -3.73 19.77
C TYR A 32 -38.94 -4.99 20.53
N PHE A 33 -38.04 -5.96 20.63
CA PHE A 33 -38.34 -7.24 21.27
C PHE A 33 -37.14 -7.91 21.95
N HIS A 34 -37.41 -8.86 22.85
CA HIS A 34 -36.40 -9.66 23.56
C HIS A 34 -36.85 -11.11 23.75
N ASN A 35 -35.88 -12.00 23.96
CA ASN A 35 -36.11 -13.41 24.34
C ASN A 35 -35.58 -13.73 25.75
N TYR A 36 -35.34 -12.73 26.58
CA TYR A 36 -34.87 -12.97 27.94
C TYR A 36 -36.03 -13.37 28.88
N PRO A 37 -35.97 -14.55 29.52
CA PRO A 37 -36.98 -14.97 30.49
C PRO A 37 -36.75 -14.23 31.82
N THR A 38 -37.62 -13.27 32.12
CA THR A 38 -37.57 -12.54 33.39
C THR A 38 -38.31 -13.35 34.47
N PRO A 39 -37.69 -13.62 35.63
CA PRO A 39 -38.36 -14.36 36.70
C PRO A 39 -39.58 -13.61 37.26
N TYR A 40 -40.61 -14.36 37.63
CA TYR A 40 -41.76 -13.84 38.38
C TYR A 40 -41.40 -13.65 39.85
N THR A 41 -41.95 -12.61 40.46
CA THR A 41 -41.84 -12.36 41.89
C THR A 41 -42.78 -13.31 42.66
N GLU A 42 -42.48 -13.55 43.94
CA GLU A 42 -43.31 -14.42 44.79
C GLU A 42 -44.79 -13.99 44.81
N LYS A 43 -45.06 -12.68 44.76
CA LYS A 43 -46.42 -12.12 44.70
C LYS A 43 -47.16 -12.39 43.39
N GLU A 44 -46.44 -12.52 42.27
CA GLU A 44 -47.05 -12.82 40.97
C GLU A 44 -47.34 -14.32 40.83
N LEU A 45 -46.56 -15.16 41.52
CA LEU A 45 -46.75 -16.61 41.57
C LEU A 45 -47.93 -17.03 42.47
N GLU A 46 -48.51 -16.12 43.24
CA GLU A 46 -49.76 -16.34 44.01
C GLU A 46 -51.01 -16.37 43.11
N GLY A 47 -50.89 -15.93 41.85
CA GLY A 47 -51.97 -15.92 40.85
C GLY A 47 -52.14 -17.23 40.07
N ASP A 48 -52.91 -17.17 38.98
CA ASP A 48 -53.06 -18.30 38.06
C ASP A 48 -51.78 -18.52 37.25
N ILE A 49 -51.06 -19.59 37.58
CA ILE A 49 -49.74 -19.93 37.03
C ILE A 49 -49.82 -20.17 35.51
N ASP A 50 -50.97 -20.63 35.00
CA ASP A 50 -51.17 -20.97 33.59
C ASP A 50 -51.42 -19.73 32.70
N SER A 51 -51.62 -18.55 33.29
CA SER A 51 -51.91 -17.30 32.57
C SER A 51 -50.92 -16.15 32.82
N LEU A 52 -49.74 -16.45 33.35
CA LEU A 52 -48.71 -15.44 33.61
C LEU A 52 -48.14 -14.85 32.31
N PRO A 53 -48.30 -13.53 32.06
CA PRO A 53 -47.77 -12.89 30.86
C PRO A 53 -46.26 -12.74 30.96
N ILE A 54 -45.56 -13.03 29.86
CA ILE A 54 -44.13 -12.76 29.77
C ILE A 54 -43.90 -11.24 29.93
N LYS A 55 -42.91 -10.85 30.73
CA LYS A 55 -42.65 -9.44 31.06
C LYS A 55 -41.86 -8.74 29.97
N SER A 56 -42.26 -7.50 29.64
CA SER A 56 -41.47 -6.57 28.82
C SER A 56 -40.21 -6.08 29.56
N ILE A 57 -39.19 -5.69 28.81
CA ILE A 57 -37.96 -5.07 29.34
C ILE A 57 -37.87 -3.62 28.87
N TRP A 58 -37.56 -2.71 29.78
CA TRP A 58 -37.31 -1.29 29.51
C TRP A 58 -35.80 -1.03 29.42
N TRP A 59 -35.36 -0.44 28.30
CA TRP A 59 -33.96 -0.07 28.11
C TRP A 59 -33.87 1.28 27.41
N GLN A 60 -33.09 2.21 27.98
CA GLN A 60 -32.93 3.58 27.47
C GLN A 60 -34.29 4.29 27.25
N GLY A 61 -35.29 3.98 28.10
CA GLY A 61 -36.63 4.54 28.01
C GLY A 61 -37.55 3.91 26.95
N VAL A 62 -37.10 2.88 26.23
CA VAL A 62 -37.89 2.16 25.21
C VAL A 62 -38.36 0.81 25.75
N GLU A 63 -39.61 0.43 25.45
CA GLU A 63 -40.18 -0.86 25.81
C GLU A 63 -39.84 -1.93 24.75
N TYR A 64 -39.15 -2.98 25.18
CA TYR A 64 -38.93 -4.20 24.41
C TYR A 64 -39.95 -5.24 24.85
N LYS A 65 -40.75 -5.74 23.89
CA LYS A 65 -41.78 -6.75 24.16
C LYS A 65 -41.21 -8.17 24.10
N PRO A 66 -41.77 -9.13 24.85
CA PRO A 66 -41.34 -10.50 24.76
C PRO A 66 -41.75 -11.09 23.40
N TRP A 67 -40.77 -11.57 22.64
CA TRP A 67 -41.01 -12.29 21.40
C TRP A 67 -39.96 -13.39 21.22
N PRO A 68 -40.35 -14.65 20.98
CA PRO A 68 -39.39 -15.72 20.81
C PRO A 68 -38.50 -15.46 19.58
N VAL A 69 -37.21 -15.24 19.84
CA VAL A 69 -36.20 -14.99 18.81
C VAL A 69 -34.92 -15.73 19.13
N LYS A 70 -34.30 -16.30 18.10
CA LYS A 70 -33.01 -16.97 18.17
C LYS A 70 -32.08 -16.34 17.14
N VAL A 71 -30.84 -16.07 17.55
CA VAL A 71 -29.80 -15.58 16.65
C VAL A 71 -28.59 -16.48 16.73
N GLU A 72 -28.07 -16.89 15.57
CA GLU A 72 -26.91 -17.78 15.44
C GLU A 72 -25.90 -17.19 14.45
N GLY A 73 -24.62 -17.54 14.61
CA GLY A 73 -23.58 -17.14 13.66
C GLY A 73 -22.98 -15.74 13.86
N LEU A 74 -23.19 -15.11 15.02
CA LEU A 74 -22.66 -13.77 15.39
C LEU A 74 -21.12 -13.73 15.61
N GLU A 75 -20.38 -14.74 15.17
CA GLU A 75 -18.94 -14.86 15.41
C GLU A 75 -18.13 -13.98 14.44
N VAL A 76 -17.22 -13.17 14.99
CA VAL A 76 -16.28 -12.39 14.17
C VAL A 76 -14.98 -13.17 14.04
N ASN A 77 -14.79 -13.84 12.90
CA ASN A 77 -13.55 -14.56 12.59
C ASN A 77 -12.51 -13.60 11.98
N SER A 78 -11.25 -13.70 12.42
CA SER A 78 -10.11 -12.92 11.90
C SER A 78 -9.72 -13.24 10.46
N ASP A 79 -10.29 -14.31 9.89
CA ASP A 79 -9.91 -14.88 8.60
C ASP A 79 -10.71 -14.30 7.42
N GLY A 80 -11.51 -13.27 7.65
CA GLY A 80 -12.18 -12.48 6.60
C GLY A 80 -13.34 -13.18 5.88
N ARG A 81 -13.78 -14.35 6.36
CA ARG A 81 -15.05 -14.96 5.92
C ARG A 81 -16.17 -14.45 6.80
N SER A 82 -17.18 -13.80 6.23
CA SER A 82 -18.43 -13.51 6.93
C SER A 82 -19.09 -14.84 7.29
N THR A 83 -19.39 -15.03 8.57
CA THR A 83 -20.26 -16.11 9.04
C THR A 83 -21.68 -15.74 8.64
N SER A 84 -22.41 -16.65 8.00
CA SER A 84 -23.83 -16.45 7.70
C SER A 84 -24.58 -16.35 9.03
N SER A 85 -24.91 -15.13 9.45
CA SER A 85 -25.68 -14.87 10.65
C SER A 85 -27.16 -15.13 10.34
N THR A 86 -27.84 -15.89 11.17
CA THR A 86 -29.26 -16.23 10.95
C THR A 86 -30.10 -15.72 12.11
N LEU A 87 -31.19 -15.03 11.80
CA LEU A 87 -32.19 -14.59 12.75
C LEU A 87 -33.47 -15.40 12.56
N THR A 88 -33.86 -16.17 13.56
CA THR A 88 -35.10 -16.95 13.57
C THR A 88 -36.09 -16.32 14.53
N VAL A 89 -37.27 -15.96 14.02
CA VAL A 89 -38.34 -15.30 14.77
C VAL A 89 -39.56 -16.20 14.75
N ALA A 90 -40.23 -16.42 15.90
CA ALA A 90 -41.47 -17.19 15.93
C ALA A 90 -42.58 -16.50 15.15
N ASN A 91 -43.34 -17.29 14.37
CA ASN A 91 -44.41 -16.83 13.50
C ASN A 91 -45.79 -16.97 14.18
N LEU A 92 -45.92 -16.37 15.36
CA LEU A 92 -47.16 -16.45 16.14
C LEU A 92 -48.33 -15.87 15.34
N ASP A 93 -49.39 -16.66 15.16
CA ASP A 93 -50.60 -16.33 14.40
C ASP A 93 -50.34 -15.82 12.96
N GLY A 94 -49.21 -16.19 12.35
CA GLY A 94 -48.84 -15.76 11.00
C GLY A 94 -48.47 -14.28 10.88
N THR A 95 -48.26 -13.60 12.01
CA THR A 95 -47.98 -12.15 12.05
C THR A 95 -46.71 -11.76 11.28
N ILE A 96 -45.64 -12.55 11.41
CA ILE A 96 -44.36 -12.29 10.73
C ILE A 96 -44.48 -12.56 9.23
N SER A 97 -45.20 -13.62 8.83
CA SER A 97 -45.52 -13.90 7.42
C SER A 97 -46.31 -12.77 6.78
N ALA A 98 -47.36 -12.26 7.45
CA ALA A 98 -48.15 -11.14 6.96
C ALA A 98 -47.30 -9.87 6.81
N MET A 99 -46.37 -9.63 7.75
CA MET A 99 -45.45 -8.49 7.70
C MET A 99 -44.44 -8.63 6.55
N CYS A 100 -43.92 -9.83 6.30
CA CYS A 100 -43.07 -10.11 5.15
C CYS A 100 -43.80 -9.85 3.82
N LEU A 101 -45.09 -10.21 3.72
CA LEU A 101 -45.89 -9.93 2.52
C LEU A 101 -46.14 -8.42 2.33
N ALA A 102 -46.44 -7.70 3.42
CA ALA A 102 -46.72 -6.27 3.38
C ALA A 102 -45.47 -5.43 3.03
N TYR A 103 -44.29 -5.87 3.45
CA TYR A 103 -43.06 -5.08 3.42
C TYR A 103 -41.90 -5.78 2.69
N GLN A 104 -42.17 -6.42 1.55
CA GLN A 104 -41.13 -6.99 0.66
C GLN A 104 -40.10 -7.89 1.40
N ASN A 105 -40.60 -8.83 2.19
CA ASN A 105 -39.83 -9.75 3.05
C ASN A 105 -38.93 -9.06 4.08
N MET A 106 -39.22 -7.81 4.43
CA MET A 106 -38.41 -6.99 5.33
C MET A 106 -36.95 -6.86 4.86
N ALA A 107 -36.69 -7.07 3.56
CA ALA A 107 -35.36 -6.94 3.00
C ALA A 107 -34.83 -5.52 3.24
N GLN A 108 -33.54 -5.42 3.58
CA GLN A 108 -32.85 -4.19 3.98
C GLN A 108 -33.29 -3.58 5.32
N ALA A 109 -34.16 -4.23 6.10
CA ALA A 109 -34.48 -3.77 7.45
C ALA A 109 -33.22 -3.79 8.31
N ARG A 110 -32.99 -2.72 9.08
CA ARG A 110 -31.83 -2.63 9.97
C ARG A 110 -32.15 -3.33 11.28
N VAL A 111 -31.43 -4.40 11.57
CA VAL A 111 -31.53 -5.19 12.81
C VAL A 111 -30.40 -4.79 13.74
N THR A 112 -30.72 -4.18 14.86
CA THR A 112 -29.74 -3.82 15.89
C THR A 112 -29.90 -4.76 17.08
N ILE A 113 -28.82 -5.48 17.41
CA ILE A 113 -28.74 -6.38 18.54
C ILE A 113 -27.94 -5.67 19.63
N ARG A 114 -28.59 -5.38 20.75
CA ARG A 114 -27.98 -4.76 21.92
C ARG A 114 -27.77 -5.82 22.98
N MET A 115 -26.54 -6.03 23.38
CA MET A 115 -26.19 -6.88 24.50
C MET A 115 -25.90 -6.02 25.72
N THR A 116 -26.60 -6.28 26.81
CA THR A 116 -26.34 -5.67 28.14
C THR A 116 -26.49 -6.72 29.24
N PHE A 117 -26.25 -6.34 30.49
CA PHE A 117 -26.46 -7.19 31.66
C PHE A 117 -27.70 -6.74 32.43
N ALA A 118 -28.36 -7.70 33.10
CA ALA A 118 -29.60 -7.44 33.84
C ALA A 118 -29.50 -6.30 34.86
N HIS A 119 -28.36 -6.15 35.53
CA HIS A 119 -28.14 -5.09 36.53
C HIS A 119 -27.99 -3.69 35.92
N TYR A 120 -27.70 -3.56 34.62
CA TYR A 120 -27.62 -2.25 33.96
C TYR A 120 -28.98 -1.72 33.49
N LEU A 121 -30.03 -2.57 33.48
CA LEU A 121 -31.35 -2.22 32.97
C LEU A 121 -31.99 -1.04 33.70
N ASP A 122 -32.90 -0.33 33.02
CA ASP A 122 -33.61 0.81 33.59
C ASP A 122 -34.32 0.44 34.91
N ALA A 123 -34.39 1.38 35.85
CA ALA A 123 -35.06 1.21 37.15
C ALA A 123 -36.52 0.75 37.04
N ARG A 124 -37.19 1.04 35.92
CA ARG A 124 -38.58 0.65 35.66
C ARG A 124 -38.80 -0.87 35.57
N ASN A 125 -37.74 -1.65 35.35
CA ASN A 125 -37.83 -3.11 35.32
C ASN A 125 -37.95 -3.74 36.71
N PHE A 126 -37.64 -2.97 37.76
CA PHE A 126 -37.54 -3.48 39.13
C PHE A 126 -38.56 -2.77 40.02
N PRO A 127 -39.38 -3.51 40.80
CA PRO A 127 -40.37 -2.91 41.70
C PRO A 127 -39.76 -1.92 42.73
N GLU A 128 -38.51 -2.12 43.13
CA GLU A 128 -37.77 -1.28 44.09
C GLU A 128 -36.86 -0.24 43.41
N GLY A 129 -36.89 -0.16 42.08
CA GLY A 129 -35.94 0.62 41.28
C GLY A 129 -34.59 -0.09 41.11
N ASN A 130 -33.67 0.57 40.39
CA ASN A 130 -32.32 0.05 40.14
C ASN A 130 -31.28 1.16 40.31
N SER A 131 -30.41 1.02 41.31
CA SER A 131 -29.29 1.92 41.56
C SER A 131 -28.08 1.66 40.65
N GLU A 132 -28.02 0.49 40.01
CA GLU A 132 -26.95 0.08 39.10
C GLU A 132 -27.28 0.35 37.63
N ALA A 133 -28.44 0.96 37.34
CA ALA A 133 -28.85 1.30 36.00
C ALA A 133 -27.82 2.21 35.32
N ASP A 134 -27.27 1.77 34.18
CA ASP A 134 -26.33 2.55 33.39
C ASP A 134 -26.65 2.36 31.90
N PRO A 135 -27.31 3.35 31.26
CA PRO A 135 -27.73 3.25 29.86
C PRO A 135 -26.54 3.25 28.88
N THR A 136 -25.31 3.50 29.35
CA THR A 136 -24.10 3.53 28.51
C THR A 136 -23.39 2.17 28.44
N GLN A 137 -23.76 1.20 29.28
CA GLN A 137 -23.16 -0.14 29.28
C GLN A 137 -23.92 -1.07 28.34
N GLU A 138 -23.55 -1.03 27.07
CA GLU A 138 -24.03 -1.98 26.06
C GLU A 138 -22.96 -2.29 25.00
N LYS A 139 -23.10 -3.45 24.37
CA LYS A 139 -22.45 -3.78 23.11
C LYS A 139 -23.51 -3.79 22.02
N ILE A 140 -23.30 -3.02 20.96
CA ILE A 140 -24.24 -2.87 19.85
C ILE A 140 -23.64 -3.56 18.62
N ASP A 141 -24.36 -4.53 18.09
CA ASP A 141 -24.04 -5.18 16.82
C ASP A 141 -25.18 -4.86 15.83
N VAL A 142 -24.85 -4.25 14.69
CA VAL A 142 -25.82 -3.83 13.66
C VAL A 142 -25.72 -4.78 12.47
N TYR A 143 -26.87 -5.24 12.00
CA TYR A 143 -27.05 -6.12 10.85
C TYR A 143 -28.18 -5.60 9.97
N TYR A 144 -28.29 -6.16 8.77
CA TYR A 144 -29.40 -5.92 7.87
C TYR A 144 -29.98 -7.25 7.39
N ILE A 145 -31.30 -7.28 7.21
CA ILE A 145 -31.95 -8.44 6.60
C ILE A 145 -31.60 -8.47 5.12
N ASP A 146 -30.88 -9.50 4.69
CA ASP A 146 -30.52 -9.72 3.28
C ASP A 146 -31.66 -10.42 2.55
N SER A 147 -32.05 -11.60 3.04
CA SER A 147 -33.12 -12.39 2.46
C SER A 147 -33.80 -13.27 3.51
N LYS A 148 -35.06 -13.62 3.25
CA LYS A 148 -35.78 -14.65 4.01
C LYS A 148 -35.33 -16.01 3.51
N THR A 149 -34.72 -16.81 4.37
CA THR A 149 -34.14 -18.12 4.03
C THR A 149 -35.12 -19.26 4.23
N HIS A 150 -36.02 -19.13 5.21
CA HIS A 150 -37.02 -20.14 5.53
C HIS A 150 -38.29 -19.50 6.10
N GLU A 151 -39.43 -20.11 5.83
CA GLU A 151 -40.73 -19.74 6.39
C GLU A 151 -41.58 -21.00 6.57
N ASP A 152 -42.10 -21.18 7.78
CA ASP A 152 -43.13 -22.14 8.10
C ASP A 152 -44.19 -21.51 9.04
N ASN A 153 -45.15 -22.32 9.49
CA ASN A 153 -46.24 -21.85 10.36
C ASN A 153 -45.78 -21.54 11.80
N GLU A 154 -44.55 -21.91 12.18
CA GLU A 154 -44.05 -21.77 13.55
C GLU A 154 -42.94 -20.70 13.65
N SER A 155 -42.18 -20.49 12.57
CA SER A 155 -40.99 -19.64 12.54
C SER A 155 -40.68 -19.09 11.14
N VAL A 156 -40.07 -17.89 11.14
CA VAL A 156 -39.50 -17.28 9.94
C VAL A 156 -38.01 -17.04 10.18
N GLN A 157 -37.18 -17.45 9.22
CA GLN A 157 -35.74 -17.30 9.28
C GLN A 157 -35.26 -16.29 8.26
N PHE A 158 -34.37 -15.40 8.71
CA PHE A 158 -33.76 -14.35 7.91
C PHE A 158 -32.24 -14.54 7.91
N ALA A 159 -31.64 -14.45 6.73
CA ALA A 159 -30.21 -14.23 6.59
C ALA A 159 -29.91 -12.78 6.96
N LEU A 160 -29.04 -12.60 7.93
CA LEU A 160 -28.49 -11.32 8.32
C LEU A 160 -27.15 -11.11 7.63
N SER A 161 -27.01 -9.97 6.98
CA SER A 161 -25.75 -9.48 6.45
C SER A 161 -25.20 -8.40 7.37
N SER A 162 -23.90 -8.46 7.63
CA SER A 162 -23.21 -7.34 8.25
C SER A 162 -23.32 -6.09 7.35
N PRO A 163 -23.31 -4.86 7.89
CA PRO A 163 -23.10 -3.66 7.10
C PRO A 163 -21.86 -3.73 6.19
N ALA A 164 -20.91 -4.62 6.48
CA ALA A 164 -19.76 -4.92 5.63
C ALA A 164 -20.07 -5.79 4.39
N ASP A 165 -21.16 -6.57 4.39
CA ASP A 165 -21.51 -7.54 3.34
C ASP A 165 -22.58 -7.02 2.35
N LEU A 166 -23.36 -5.99 2.71
CA LEU A 166 -24.40 -5.43 1.84
C LEU A 166 -23.80 -4.70 0.62
N GLN A 167 -24.02 -5.27 -0.57
CA GLN A 167 -23.76 -4.58 -1.83
C GLN A 167 -24.65 -3.34 -1.95
N GLY A 168 -24.02 -2.15 -1.99
CA GLY A 168 -24.68 -0.88 -2.36
C GLY A 168 -24.53 0.26 -1.36
N ILE A 169 -24.06 0.00 -0.13
CA ILE A 169 -23.66 1.06 0.82
C ILE A 169 -22.14 1.12 0.84
N GLN A 170 -21.56 2.20 0.30
CA GLN A 170 -20.12 2.45 0.42
C GLN A 170 -19.78 2.95 1.82
N ILE A 171 -18.90 2.23 2.55
CA ILE A 171 -17.65 2.71 3.24
C ILE A 171 -16.79 1.46 3.60
N PRO A 172 -15.42 1.40 3.48
CA PRO A 172 -14.43 2.33 2.91
C PRO A 172 -13.56 1.76 1.74
N THR A 173 -13.30 2.61 0.74
CA THR A 173 -12.11 2.78 -0.17
C THR A 173 -11.26 1.60 -0.71
N ARG A 174 -11.53 0.34 -0.37
CA ARG A 174 -10.55 -0.75 -0.58
C ARG A 174 -11.18 -1.97 -1.25
N GLN A 175 -10.77 -2.21 -2.48
CA GLN A 175 -10.98 -3.48 -3.19
C GLN A 175 -9.84 -4.45 -2.81
N ILE A 176 -10.18 -5.69 -2.43
CA ILE A 176 -9.17 -6.72 -2.16
C ILE A 176 -8.63 -7.19 -3.51
N HIS A 177 -7.39 -6.83 -3.80
CA HIS A 177 -6.65 -7.26 -4.99
C HIS A 177 -5.51 -8.18 -4.54
N SER A 178 -4.96 -8.97 -5.46
CA SER A 178 -3.69 -9.69 -5.27
C SER A 178 -2.48 -8.77 -5.05
N LEU A 179 -2.66 -7.45 -5.22
CA LEU A 179 -1.62 -6.45 -5.08
C LEU A 179 -1.81 -5.68 -3.77
N CYS A 180 -0.68 -5.32 -3.14
CA CYS A 180 -0.66 -4.50 -1.93
C CYS A 180 -1.43 -3.18 -2.15
N THR A 181 -2.25 -2.77 -1.16
CA THR A 181 -3.04 -1.54 -1.21
C THR A 181 -2.19 -0.29 -1.39
N TRP A 182 -1.01 -0.25 -0.79
CA TRP A 182 -0.08 0.86 -1.00
C TRP A 182 0.47 0.87 -2.42
N CYS A 183 0.67 -0.29 -3.05
CA CYS A 183 1.10 -0.39 -4.44
C CYS A 183 0.03 0.20 -5.38
N MET A 184 -1.22 -0.23 -5.22
CA MET A 184 -2.34 0.28 -6.02
C MET A 184 -2.57 1.79 -5.89
N ARG A 185 -2.18 2.38 -4.74
CA ARG A 185 -2.30 3.83 -4.47
C ARG A 185 -1.05 4.63 -4.83
N GLY A 186 -0.01 4.00 -5.39
CA GLY A 186 1.29 4.66 -5.63
C GLY A 186 1.99 5.13 -4.35
N LEU A 187 1.66 4.51 -3.22
CA LEU A 187 2.15 4.80 -1.87
C LEU A 187 3.05 3.68 -1.31
N TYR A 188 3.33 2.64 -2.09
CA TYR A 188 4.22 1.56 -1.68
C TYR A 188 5.61 2.11 -1.33
N ARG A 189 6.13 1.70 -0.16
CA ARG A 189 7.39 2.17 0.45
C ARG A 189 7.45 3.67 0.81
N LYS A 190 6.33 4.40 0.72
CA LYS A 190 6.23 5.76 1.28
C LYS A 190 5.87 5.70 2.77
N SER A 191 5.89 6.86 3.45
CA SER A 191 5.54 7.02 4.87
C SER A 191 4.36 6.15 5.36
N PRO A 192 3.19 6.08 4.66
CA PRO A 192 2.08 5.26 5.13
C PRO A 192 2.24 3.75 4.91
N CYS A 193 3.14 3.30 4.02
CA CYS A 193 3.36 1.87 3.77
C CYS A 193 4.28 1.24 4.81
N GLY A 194 5.32 1.96 5.27
CA GLY A 194 6.30 1.45 6.24
C GLY A 194 7.16 0.26 5.80
N TYR A 195 6.93 -0.30 4.61
CA TYR A 195 7.69 -1.45 4.11
C TYR A 195 9.09 -1.01 3.65
N THR A 196 10.11 -1.49 4.35
CA THR A 196 11.53 -1.19 4.13
C THR A 196 12.29 -2.34 3.49
N GLY A 197 11.58 -3.34 2.94
CA GLY A 197 12.23 -4.54 2.39
C GLY A 197 13.26 -4.20 1.30
N THR A 198 14.34 -4.98 1.26
CA THR A 198 15.42 -4.80 0.28
C THR A 198 14.92 -5.07 -1.13
N ILE A 199 15.30 -4.22 -2.10
CA ILE A 199 15.08 -4.55 -3.51
C ILE A 199 16.07 -5.65 -3.87
N ILE A 200 15.57 -6.83 -4.26
CA ILE A 200 16.41 -7.97 -4.64
C ILE A 200 16.50 -8.16 -6.16
N ALA A 201 15.60 -7.53 -6.92
CA ALA A 201 15.61 -7.51 -8.37
C ALA A 201 14.70 -6.39 -8.90
N ILE A 202 14.94 -5.94 -10.12
CA ILE A 202 14.04 -5.06 -10.88
C ILE A 202 13.47 -5.88 -12.04
N VAL A 203 12.15 -5.78 -12.27
CA VAL A 203 11.47 -6.51 -13.34
C VAL A 203 10.79 -5.49 -14.25
N HIS A 204 11.04 -5.58 -15.56
CA HIS A 204 10.35 -4.78 -16.55
C HIS A 204 9.99 -5.60 -17.80
N SER A 205 9.06 -5.08 -18.59
CA SER A 205 8.63 -5.70 -19.83
C SER A 205 9.22 -4.98 -21.04
N HIS A 206 9.55 -5.73 -22.09
CA HIS A 206 9.77 -5.26 -23.45
C HIS A 206 8.50 -5.52 -24.27
N PRO A 207 7.64 -4.51 -24.49
CA PRO A 207 6.45 -4.67 -25.32
C PRO A 207 6.83 -4.82 -26.79
N ASP A 208 6.22 -5.80 -27.46
CA ASP A 208 6.41 -6.12 -28.88
C ASP A 208 7.89 -6.35 -29.27
N ALA A 209 8.70 -6.80 -28.31
CA ALA A 209 10.14 -6.98 -28.47
C ALA A 209 10.68 -8.17 -27.66
N THR A 210 11.84 -8.67 -28.07
CA THR A 210 12.51 -9.80 -27.41
C THR A 210 13.06 -9.44 -26.03
N THR A 211 13.43 -10.45 -25.25
CA THR A 211 14.13 -10.32 -23.96
C THR A 211 15.59 -9.89 -24.07
N GLN A 212 16.08 -9.55 -25.26
CA GLN A 212 17.45 -9.05 -25.44
C GLN A 212 17.58 -7.68 -24.73
N PRO A 213 18.52 -7.52 -23.79
CA PRO A 213 18.69 -6.27 -23.05
C PRO A 213 19.18 -5.16 -23.96
N SER A 214 18.58 -3.98 -23.83
CA SER A 214 19.06 -2.74 -24.40
C SER A 214 20.29 -2.22 -23.64
N GLN A 215 20.99 -1.25 -24.21
CA GLN A 215 22.13 -0.60 -23.54
C GLN A 215 21.73 0.05 -22.21
N LEU A 216 20.52 0.62 -22.15
CA LEU A 216 19.95 1.21 -20.94
C LEU A 216 19.70 0.15 -19.87
N ASP A 217 19.17 -1.02 -20.23
CA ASP A 217 18.92 -2.11 -19.27
C ASP A 217 20.23 -2.57 -18.63
N ILE A 218 21.28 -2.72 -19.44
CA ILE A 218 22.61 -3.11 -18.94
C ILE A 218 23.17 -2.03 -18.01
N ALA A 219 23.08 -0.76 -18.39
CA ALA A 219 23.57 0.34 -17.58
C ALA A 219 22.83 0.48 -16.25
N GLN A 220 21.50 0.34 -16.26
CA GLN A 220 20.68 0.43 -15.06
C GLN A 220 20.88 -0.79 -14.15
N CYS A 221 21.03 -1.98 -14.72
CA CYS A 221 21.39 -3.19 -13.97
C CYS A 221 22.69 -3.00 -13.21
N ASP A 222 23.76 -2.61 -13.92
CA ASP A 222 25.06 -2.35 -13.31
C ASP A 222 25.01 -1.19 -12.31
N LEU A 223 24.26 -0.11 -12.56
CA LEU A 223 24.13 0.98 -11.59
C LEU A 223 23.43 0.53 -10.30
N SER A 224 22.38 -0.28 -10.44
CA SER A 224 21.58 -0.74 -9.31
C SER A 224 22.23 -1.87 -8.51
N GLN A 225 23.23 -2.56 -9.08
CA GLN A 225 23.92 -3.71 -8.49
C GLN A 225 22.96 -4.81 -7.98
N ILE A 226 21.82 -4.97 -8.66
CA ILE A 226 20.84 -6.03 -8.41
C ILE A 226 20.42 -6.67 -9.74
N PRO A 227 19.97 -7.93 -9.74
CA PRO A 227 19.45 -8.58 -10.95
C PRO A 227 18.31 -7.82 -11.61
N TRP A 228 18.33 -7.77 -12.94
CA TRP A 228 17.23 -7.25 -13.76
C TRP A 228 16.56 -8.39 -14.52
N VAL A 229 15.24 -8.43 -14.52
CA VAL A 229 14.44 -9.44 -15.21
C VAL A 229 13.65 -8.77 -16.32
N ILE A 230 13.89 -9.20 -17.55
CA ILE A 230 13.26 -8.69 -18.76
C ILE A 230 12.24 -9.71 -19.24
N VAL A 231 10.99 -9.30 -19.37
CA VAL A 231 9.88 -10.12 -19.87
C VAL A 231 9.48 -9.63 -21.25
N SER A 232 9.47 -10.49 -22.28
CA SER A 232 8.86 -10.12 -23.56
C SER A 232 7.35 -10.19 -23.47
N TRP A 233 6.67 -9.25 -24.10
CA TRP A 233 5.21 -9.25 -24.17
C TRP A 233 4.75 -9.01 -25.61
N PRO A 234 3.82 -9.83 -26.16
CA PRO A 234 3.02 -10.84 -25.48
C PRO A 234 3.66 -12.25 -25.41
N GLU A 235 4.86 -12.46 -25.95
CA GLU A 235 5.46 -13.80 -26.10
C GLU A 235 5.72 -14.50 -24.75
N GLY A 236 6.02 -13.74 -23.70
CA GLY A 236 6.17 -14.25 -22.33
C GLY A 236 7.53 -14.89 -22.03
N ASP A 237 8.53 -14.72 -22.90
CA ASP A 237 9.90 -15.13 -22.60
C ASP A 237 10.46 -14.30 -21.46
N ILE A 238 11.35 -14.89 -20.66
CA ILE A 238 11.98 -14.23 -19.52
C ILE A 238 13.50 -14.36 -19.62
N ARG A 239 14.22 -13.25 -19.44
CA ARG A 239 15.67 -13.23 -19.28
C ARG A 239 16.05 -12.54 -17.98
N THR A 240 17.00 -13.12 -17.25
CA THR A 240 17.65 -12.44 -16.12
C THR A 240 19.01 -11.92 -16.56
N LEU A 241 19.24 -10.64 -16.33
CA LEU A 241 20.51 -9.95 -16.47
C LEU A 241 21.12 -9.77 -15.08
N MET A 242 22.35 -10.22 -14.92
CA MET A 242 23.11 -10.02 -13.69
C MET A 242 23.98 -8.76 -13.82
N PRO A 243 24.13 -7.97 -12.75
CA PRO A 243 25.02 -6.82 -12.76
C PRO A 243 26.48 -7.29 -12.89
N THR A 244 27.29 -6.48 -13.56
CA THR A 244 28.74 -6.60 -13.55
C THR A 244 29.26 -5.90 -12.30
N GLU A 245 30.00 -6.61 -11.46
CA GLU A 245 30.66 -6.01 -10.30
C GLU A 245 31.82 -5.12 -10.74
N GLY A 246 31.97 -3.97 -10.07
CA GLY A 246 33.07 -3.04 -10.30
C GLY A 246 32.93 -2.15 -11.54
N ILE A 247 34.02 -1.48 -11.88
CA ILE A 247 34.06 -0.53 -13.00
C ILE A 247 34.24 -1.31 -14.30
N LYS A 248 33.32 -1.13 -15.26
CA LYS A 248 33.42 -1.79 -16.56
C LYS A 248 34.71 -1.44 -17.32
N PRO A 249 35.14 -2.24 -18.30
CA PRO A 249 36.24 -1.85 -19.19
C PRO A 249 35.97 -0.46 -19.79
N LEU A 250 36.95 0.45 -19.76
CA LEU A 250 36.77 1.83 -20.26
C LEU A 250 36.56 1.91 -21.78
N ILE A 251 36.83 0.85 -22.53
CA ILE A 251 36.70 0.79 -23.98
C ILE A 251 35.52 -0.12 -24.34
N GLY A 252 34.79 0.26 -25.38
CA GLY A 252 33.65 -0.51 -25.89
C GLY A 252 32.38 -0.35 -25.06
N ARG A 253 32.32 0.64 -24.15
CA ARG A 253 31.12 0.88 -23.35
C ARG A 253 30.05 1.53 -24.20
N PRO A 254 28.78 1.11 -24.08
CA PRO A 254 27.68 1.80 -24.73
C PRO A 254 27.37 3.13 -24.05
N PHE A 255 26.91 4.11 -24.84
CA PHE A 255 26.58 5.44 -24.34
C PHE A 255 25.23 5.45 -23.64
N VAL A 256 25.22 5.79 -22.36
CA VAL A 256 24.01 6.02 -21.57
C VAL A 256 24.18 7.32 -20.79
N HIS A 257 23.42 8.34 -21.16
CA HIS A 257 23.54 9.66 -20.53
C HIS A 257 23.32 9.58 -19.01
N GLY A 258 24.19 10.24 -18.23
CA GLY A 258 24.13 10.23 -16.77
C GLY A 258 24.75 8.99 -16.11
N ILE A 259 24.91 7.86 -16.83
CA ILE A 259 25.46 6.61 -16.28
C ILE A 259 26.81 6.28 -16.91
N TRP A 260 26.83 6.08 -18.23
CA TRP A 260 28.03 5.82 -19.03
C TRP A 260 28.13 6.85 -20.13
N ASP A 261 28.54 8.06 -19.77
CA ASP A 261 28.76 9.16 -20.70
C ASP A 261 30.21 9.67 -20.64
N CYS A 262 30.45 10.81 -21.30
CA CYS A 262 31.77 11.43 -21.36
C CYS A 262 32.33 11.76 -19.97
N TYR A 263 31.48 12.23 -19.05
CA TYR A 263 31.90 12.53 -17.69
C TYR A 263 32.16 11.27 -16.86
N ALA A 264 31.30 10.26 -16.97
CA ALA A 264 31.50 8.96 -16.30
C ALA A 264 32.81 8.30 -16.71
N ILE A 265 33.21 8.40 -17.99
CA ILE A 265 34.51 7.90 -18.46
C ILE A 265 35.69 8.59 -17.78
N VAL A 266 35.62 9.91 -17.57
CA VAL A 266 36.65 10.67 -16.87
C VAL A 266 36.73 10.20 -15.41
N ARG A 267 35.58 10.09 -14.73
CA ARG A 267 35.48 9.62 -13.35
C ARG A 267 36.06 8.22 -13.18
N ASP A 268 35.64 7.29 -14.03
CA ASP A 268 36.04 5.90 -13.97
C ASP A 268 37.52 5.71 -14.30
N TRP A 269 38.07 6.49 -15.24
CA TRP A 269 39.51 6.49 -15.50
C TRP A 269 40.29 6.92 -14.27
N TYR A 270 39.89 8.02 -13.62
CA TYR A 270 40.57 8.50 -12.41
C TYR A 270 40.44 7.52 -11.25
N ARG A 271 39.29 6.84 -11.14
CA ARG A 271 39.08 5.84 -10.12
C ARG A 271 39.94 4.59 -10.31
N LEU A 272 40.09 4.14 -11.55
CA LEU A 272 40.92 2.97 -11.90
C LEU A 272 42.42 3.28 -11.87
N GLU A 273 42.84 4.40 -12.45
CA GLU A 273 44.25 4.71 -12.70
C GLU A 273 44.93 5.51 -11.60
N ARG A 274 44.15 6.21 -10.77
CA ARG A 274 44.66 7.12 -9.75
C ARG A 274 44.00 6.91 -8.38
N ASP A 275 43.07 5.96 -8.23
CA ASP A 275 42.32 5.75 -6.99
C ASP A 275 41.67 7.06 -6.46
N ILE A 276 41.25 7.94 -7.38
CA ILE A 276 40.58 9.21 -7.06
C ILE A 276 39.09 9.09 -7.33
N ASP A 277 38.28 9.31 -6.30
CA ASP A 277 36.83 9.43 -6.40
C ASP A 277 36.44 10.86 -6.80
N ILE A 278 36.20 11.07 -8.10
CA ILE A 278 35.68 12.34 -8.62
C ILE A 278 34.16 12.44 -8.33
N PRO A 279 33.67 13.57 -7.78
CA PRO A 279 32.25 13.74 -7.47
C PRO A 279 31.32 13.49 -8.67
N ASP A 280 30.21 12.78 -8.44
CA ASP A 280 29.15 12.65 -9.44
C ASP A 280 28.23 13.87 -9.39
N PHE A 281 28.23 14.68 -10.44
CA PHE A 281 27.31 15.81 -10.55
C PHE A 281 26.08 15.39 -11.34
N GLU A 282 24.92 15.78 -10.82
CA GLU A 282 23.65 15.61 -11.52
C GLU A 282 23.70 16.35 -12.86
N ARG A 283 23.34 15.65 -13.93
CA ARG A 283 23.35 16.16 -15.30
C ARG A 283 22.16 15.58 -16.04
N SER A 284 21.06 16.29 -16.00
CA SER A 284 19.87 15.94 -16.78
C SER A 284 20.11 16.20 -18.26
N GLU A 285 19.42 15.45 -19.12
CA GLU A 285 19.60 15.53 -20.57
C GLU A 285 19.45 16.97 -21.09
N SER A 286 20.24 17.32 -22.11
CA SER A 286 20.25 18.62 -22.76
C SER A 286 20.56 19.82 -21.85
N TRP A 287 21.28 19.61 -20.74
CA TRP A 287 21.72 20.69 -19.86
C TRP A 287 22.53 21.79 -20.58
N TRP A 288 23.25 21.42 -21.65
CA TRP A 288 24.03 22.34 -22.49
C TRP A 288 23.18 23.28 -23.35
N GLU A 289 21.86 23.06 -23.43
CA GLU A 289 20.93 23.96 -24.11
C GLU A 289 20.36 25.03 -23.18
N ARG A 290 20.46 24.82 -21.86
CA ARG A 290 19.83 25.65 -20.83
C ARG A 290 20.78 26.64 -20.17
N GLY A 291 22.03 26.73 -20.63
CA GLY A 291 23.00 27.67 -20.07
C GLY A 291 23.58 27.23 -18.72
N GLU A 292 23.55 25.93 -18.43
CA GLU A 292 23.97 25.41 -17.13
C GLU A 292 25.48 25.33 -16.98
N ASN A 293 26.24 25.18 -18.06
CA ASN A 293 27.70 25.22 -18.11
C ASN A 293 28.39 24.36 -17.02
N LEU A 294 27.91 23.12 -16.85
CA LEU A 294 28.25 22.27 -15.70
C LEU A 294 29.75 22.03 -15.53
N TYR A 295 30.49 21.81 -16.63
CA TYR A 295 31.94 21.62 -16.55
C TYR A 295 32.63 22.83 -15.93
N MET A 296 32.33 24.04 -16.42
CA MET A 296 32.98 25.27 -15.96
C MET A 296 32.62 25.63 -14.51
N LYS A 297 31.42 25.24 -14.05
CA LYS A 297 31.00 25.44 -12.66
C LYS A 297 31.66 24.45 -11.70
N ASN A 298 31.85 23.21 -12.12
CA ASN A 298 32.13 22.10 -11.21
C ASN A 298 33.59 21.62 -11.19
N TYR A 299 34.41 21.92 -12.22
CA TYR A 299 35.76 21.34 -12.30
C TYR A 299 36.63 21.67 -11.07
N ALA A 300 36.52 22.88 -10.52
CA ALA A 300 37.31 23.28 -9.36
C ALA A 300 36.90 22.51 -8.10
N ALA A 301 35.59 22.27 -7.92
CA ALA A 301 35.05 21.45 -6.84
C ALA A 301 35.43 19.98 -6.99
N ALA A 302 35.61 19.51 -8.23
CA ALA A 302 36.11 18.18 -8.56
C ALA A 302 37.65 18.03 -8.41
N GLY A 303 38.35 19.04 -7.88
CA GLY A 303 39.79 18.97 -7.60
C GLY A 303 40.69 19.34 -8.78
N PHE A 304 40.11 19.84 -9.88
CA PHE A 304 40.87 20.25 -11.06
C PHE A 304 41.27 21.74 -11.01
N VAL A 305 42.35 22.04 -11.73
CA VAL A 305 42.79 23.39 -12.06
C VAL A 305 43.06 23.48 -13.55
N GLU A 306 42.88 24.66 -14.12
CA GLU A 306 43.33 24.94 -15.46
C GLU A 306 44.84 24.71 -15.57
N CYS A 307 45.25 24.01 -16.63
CA CYS A 307 46.65 23.82 -16.97
C CYS A 307 46.92 24.35 -18.37
N SER A 308 48.09 24.95 -18.54
CA SER A 308 48.62 25.39 -19.82
C SER A 308 49.99 24.75 -20.05
N GLY A 309 50.27 24.33 -21.28
CA GLY A 309 51.51 23.68 -21.67
C GLY A 309 51.31 22.28 -22.26
N GLU A 310 52.32 21.41 -22.12
CA GLU A 310 52.28 20.05 -22.65
C GLU A 310 51.31 19.18 -21.84
N LEU A 311 50.48 18.42 -22.57
CA LEU A 311 49.50 17.51 -21.98
C LEU A 311 50.20 16.34 -21.29
N GLN A 312 49.74 16.03 -20.08
CA GLN A 312 50.21 14.92 -19.26
C GLN A 312 49.12 13.87 -19.12
N VAL A 313 49.51 12.61 -18.96
CA VAL A 313 48.57 11.50 -18.76
C VAL A 313 47.67 11.78 -17.56
N GLY A 314 46.37 11.84 -17.81
CA GLY A 314 45.34 12.20 -16.85
C GLY A 314 44.77 13.60 -17.02
N ASP A 315 45.37 14.47 -17.83
CA ASP A 315 44.78 15.77 -18.12
C ASP A 315 43.40 15.59 -18.76
N VAL A 316 42.42 16.32 -18.24
CA VAL A 316 41.05 16.31 -18.74
C VAL A 316 40.89 17.40 -19.77
N ILE A 317 40.38 17.03 -20.93
CA ILE A 317 40.19 17.90 -22.08
C ILE A 317 38.70 18.20 -22.18
N ILE A 318 38.31 19.44 -21.90
CA ILE A 318 36.93 19.89 -22.00
C ILE A 318 36.71 20.51 -23.37
N MET A 319 35.68 20.05 -24.07
CA MET A 319 35.39 20.37 -25.45
C MET A 319 33.95 20.85 -25.63
N GLN A 320 33.75 21.67 -26.67
CA GLN A 320 32.44 22.10 -27.13
C GLN A 320 32.11 21.40 -28.46
N VAL A 321 31.18 20.46 -28.42
CA VAL A 321 30.82 19.61 -29.56
C VAL A 321 29.34 19.78 -29.88
N GLN A 322 29.05 20.45 -31.00
CA GLN A 322 27.69 20.66 -31.53
C GLN A 322 26.70 21.27 -30.51
N ALA A 323 27.19 22.06 -29.56
CA ALA A 323 26.39 22.70 -28.51
C ALA A 323 26.78 24.17 -28.33
N LYS A 324 25.95 24.94 -27.62
CA LYS A 324 26.21 26.35 -27.28
C LYS A 324 27.19 26.51 -26.12
N GLU A 325 27.43 25.44 -25.37
CA GLU A 325 28.29 25.42 -24.19
C GLU A 325 29.24 24.21 -24.23
N PRO A 326 30.36 24.24 -23.48
CA PRO A 326 31.23 23.08 -23.32
C PRO A 326 30.44 21.91 -22.73
N ASN A 327 30.32 20.82 -23.48
CA ASN A 327 29.40 19.70 -23.20
C ASN A 327 30.07 18.32 -23.27
N HIS A 328 31.34 18.26 -23.67
CA HIS A 328 32.05 17.01 -23.87
C HIS A 328 33.38 17.02 -23.11
N ALA A 329 33.79 15.85 -22.62
CA ALA A 329 35.05 15.67 -21.91
C ALA A 329 35.75 14.38 -22.35
N GLY A 330 37.07 14.39 -22.26
CA GLY A 330 37.92 13.22 -22.43
C GLY A 330 39.13 13.30 -21.52
N VAL A 331 39.84 12.19 -21.36
CA VAL A 331 41.09 12.12 -20.61
C VAL A 331 42.23 11.87 -21.59
N TYR A 332 43.30 12.66 -21.50
CA TYR A 332 44.53 12.39 -22.22
C TYR A 332 45.23 11.18 -21.61
N ILE A 333 45.49 10.16 -22.42
CA ILE A 333 46.05 8.88 -21.96
C ILE A 333 47.52 8.67 -22.39
N GLY A 334 48.14 9.70 -22.97
CA GLY A 334 49.52 9.65 -23.46
C GLY A 334 49.61 9.38 -24.95
N GLU A 335 50.82 9.51 -25.51
CA GLU A 335 51.13 9.21 -26.92
C GLU A 335 50.23 9.93 -27.94
N GLY A 336 49.74 11.13 -27.61
CA GLY A 336 48.82 11.86 -28.47
C GLY A 336 47.41 11.28 -28.52
N LEU A 337 47.05 10.37 -27.61
CA LEU A 337 45.74 9.72 -27.55
C LEU A 337 44.86 10.29 -26.42
N MET A 338 43.57 10.34 -26.68
CA MET A 338 42.52 10.71 -25.74
C MET A 338 41.51 9.57 -25.63
N LEU A 339 41.15 9.22 -24.39
CA LEU A 339 39.99 8.40 -24.09
C LEU A 339 38.77 9.31 -23.94
N HIS A 340 37.72 9.05 -24.71
CA HIS A 340 36.47 9.77 -24.58
C HIS A 340 35.27 8.87 -24.91
N HIS A 341 34.08 9.39 -24.65
CA HIS A 341 32.84 8.69 -24.93
C HIS A 341 31.85 9.64 -25.59
N MET A 342 31.74 9.51 -26.91
CA MET A 342 30.88 10.39 -27.71
C MET A 342 29.44 9.92 -27.66
N TYR A 343 28.50 10.88 -27.65
CA TYR A 343 27.06 10.60 -27.72
C TYR A 343 26.73 9.66 -28.88
N GLY A 344 26.05 8.56 -28.59
CA GLY A 344 25.62 7.56 -29.58
C GLY A 344 26.72 6.64 -30.12
N GLN A 345 27.94 6.68 -29.56
CA GLN A 345 29.05 5.82 -29.96
C GLN A 345 29.59 5.01 -28.78
N LEU A 346 30.31 3.92 -29.06
CA LEU A 346 31.05 3.20 -28.02
C LEU A 346 32.23 4.04 -27.52
N SER A 347 32.57 3.93 -26.24
CA SER A 347 33.79 4.55 -25.71
C SER A 347 35.05 3.99 -26.38
N HIS A 348 35.98 4.85 -26.77
CA HIS A 348 37.20 4.42 -27.47
C HIS A 348 38.33 5.44 -27.31
N ARG A 349 39.53 5.03 -27.74
CA ARG A 349 40.72 5.86 -27.81
C ARG A 349 40.77 6.51 -29.19
N VAL A 350 41.03 7.81 -29.23
CA VAL A 350 41.20 8.57 -30.48
C VAL A 350 42.47 9.39 -30.45
N PRO A 351 43.11 9.66 -31.60
CA PRO A 351 44.14 10.68 -31.70
C PRO A 351 43.58 12.04 -31.27
N TYR A 352 44.23 12.69 -30.32
CA TYR A 352 43.94 14.06 -29.91
C TYR A 352 44.61 15.03 -30.90
N SER A 353 43.96 15.21 -32.05
CA SER A 353 44.43 16.09 -33.12
C SER A 353 43.25 16.73 -33.88
N GLY A 354 43.54 17.76 -34.68
CA GLY A 354 42.61 18.39 -35.62
C GLY A 354 41.27 18.75 -34.99
N TYR A 355 40.21 18.04 -35.39
CA TYR A 355 38.83 18.24 -34.95
C TYR A 355 38.67 18.42 -33.42
N TRP A 356 39.39 17.62 -32.62
CA TRP A 356 39.29 17.63 -31.16
C TRP A 356 40.04 18.81 -30.54
N GLN A 357 41.21 19.15 -31.08
CA GLN A 357 42.00 20.31 -30.64
C GLN A 357 41.26 21.62 -30.93
N GLU A 358 40.67 21.75 -32.13
CA GLU A 358 39.89 22.93 -32.53
C GLU A 358 38.67 23.21 -31.64
N ARG A 359 38.14 22.17 -30.98
CA ARG A 359 36.96 22.25 -30.10
C ARG A 359 37.30 22.28 -28.63
N THR A 360 38.58 22.20 -28.29
CA THR A 360 39.03 22.26 -26.90
C THR A 360 38.83 23.66 -26.37
N ILE A 361 38.11 23.75 -25.24
CA ILE A 361 37.84 25.02 -24.55
C ILE A 361 38.87 25.23 -23.45
N ILE A 362 39.16 24.18 -22.70
CA ILE A 362 40.09 24.23 -21.57
C ILE A 362 40.67 22.84 -21.30
N THR A 363 41.92 22.82 -20.86
CA THR A 363 42.62 21.65 -20.35
C THR A 363 42.76 21.76 -18.85
N LEU A 364 42.47 20.67 -18.15
CA LEU A 364 42.35 20.63 -16.71
C LEU A 364 43.25 19.55 -16.13
N ARG A 365 43.97 19.87 -15.06
CA ARG A 365 44.82 18.94 -14.31
C ARG A 365 44.33 18.80 -12.88
N HIS A 366 44.30 17.57 -12.37
CA HIS A 366 43.97 17.33 -10.97
C HIS A 366 45.12 17.85 -10.07
N ARG A 367 44.80 18.51 -8.95
CA ARG A 367 45.80 19.21 -8.11
C ARG A 367 46.85 18.29 -7.47
N ASN A 368 46.44 17.10 -7.04
CA ASN A 368 47.29 16.13 -6.34
C ASN A 368 47.02 14.70 -6.84
N PRO A 369 47.45 14.33 -8.06
CA PRO A 369 47.30 12.96 -8.54
C PRO A 369 48.36 12.08 -7.86
N PRO A 370 47.99 10.97 -7.20
CA PRO A 370 48.96 9.95 -6.78
C PRO A 370 49.60 9.28 -8.01
N ALA A 371 50.69 8.54 -7.79
CA ALA A 371 51.37 7.81 -8.86
C ALA A 371 50.42 6.82 -9.56
N SER A 372 50.64 6.60 -10.86
CA SER A 372 49.80 5.74 -11.69
C SER A 372 49.70 4.32 -11.11
N ALA A 373 48.47 3.81 -10.99
CA ALA A 373 48.24 2.43 -10.56
C ALA A 373 48.62 1.39 -11.65
N GLY A 374 48.74 1.84 -12.91
CA GLY A 374 49.35 1.06 -14.00
C GLY A 374 48.41 0.01 -14.60
N PHE A 375 47.09 0.21 -14.49
CA PHE A 375 46.10 -0.81 -14.82
C PHE A 375 45.68 -0.83 -16.30
N LEU A 376 46.07 0.13 -17.15
CA LEU A 376 45.53 0.24 -18.51
C LEU A 376 46.56 0.52 -19.64
N LEU A 377 47.67 -0.21 -19.67
CA LEU A 377 48.46 -0.37 -20.90
C LEU A 377 48.36 -1.75 -21.56
N GLU A 378 47.40 -2.60 -21.18
CA GLU A 378 47.06 -3.83 -21.93
C GLU A 378 45.55 -3.93 -22.23
#